data_AF-A0A8E2I6K1-F1
#
_entry.id   AF-A0A8E2I6K1-F1
#
_cell.length_a   1.000
_cell.length_b   1.000
_cell.length_c   1.000
_cell.angle_alpha   90.00
_cell.angle_beta   90.00
_cell.angle_gamma   90.00
#
_symmetry.space_group_name_H-M   'P 1'
#
loop_
_entity.id
_entity.type
_entity.pdbx_description
1 polymer ?
#
loop_
_entity_poly.entity_id
_entity_poly.type
_entity_poly.pdbx_seq_one_letter_code
_entity_poly.pdbx_strand_id
1 'polypeptide(L)' 'MFTFTNNQLYKNITINKPHSSYLKTITKGLLEIGLGLDEIIDYFLKQPGIREYFTKEKLFKYIT' A
#
# COMPACT_ATOMS: atom_id res chain seq x y z
N MET A 1 11.76 5.30 -25.80
CA MET A 1 10.29 5.39 -25.76
C MET A 1 9.82 4.30 -24.80
N PHE A 2 9.30 4.66 -23.63
CA PHE A 2 8.82 3.71 -22.62
C PHE A 2 7.30 3.61 -22.73
N THR A 3 6.77 2.45 -23.09
CA THR A 3 5.34 2.18 -23.18
C THR A 3 4.86 1.55 -21.88
N PHE A 4 4.26 2.35 -20.99
CA PHE A 4 3.64 1.89 -19.75
C PHE A 4 2.17 1.52 -20.00
N THR A 5 1.92 0.49 -20.79
CA THR A 5 0.58 -0.09 -20.93
C THR A 5 0.68 -1.60 -20.75
N ASN A 6 1.04 -2.01 -19.54
CA ASN A 6 0.86 -3.39 -19.14
C ASN A 6 -0.63 -3.60 -18.80
N ASN A 7 -1.38 -4.18 -19.73
CA ASN A 7 -2.80 -4.56 -19.57
C ASN A 7 -2.96 -5.95 -18.94
N GLN A 8 -1.92 -6.47 -18.26
CA GLN A 8 -2.05 -7.70 -17.49
C GLN A 8 -3.02 -7.44 -16.34
N LEU A 9 -4.19 -8.07 -16.43
CA LEU A 9 -5.15 -8.21 -15.35
C LEU A 9 -4.39 -8.46 -14.04
N TYR A 10 -4.61 -7.58 -13.06
CA TYR A 10 -4.09 -7.64 -11.68
C TYR A 10 -4.16 -9.03 -11.02
N LYS A 11 -4.91 -9.95 -11.62
CA LYS A 11 -5.20 -11.32 -11.18
C LYS A 11 -3.96 -12.22 -11.03
N ASN A 12 -2.86 -11.95 -11.74
CA ASN A 12 -1.68 -12.83 -11.80
C ASN A 12 -0.35 -12.16 -11.43
N ILE A 13 -0.38 -10.97 -10.81
CA ILE A 13 0.84 -10.37 -10.30
C ILE A 13 1.12 -11.05 -8.96
N THR A 14 2.29 -11.68 -8.80
CA THR A 14 2.75 -12.15 -7.49
C THR A 14 2.87 -10.90 -6.61
N ILE A 15 1.85 -10.60 -5.81
CA ILE A 15 1.86 -9.40 -4.98
C ILE A 15 2.79 -9.68 -3.81
N ASN A 16 4.07 -9.43 -4.04
CA ASN A 16 5.06 -9.50 -2.99
C ASN A 16 4.71 -8.43 -1.97
N LYS A 17 4.67 -8.85 -0.70
CA LYS A 17 4.47 -7.95 0.44
C LYS A 17 5.39 -6.73 0.28
N PRO A 18 4.82 -5.51 0.17
CA PRO A 18 5.63 -4.32 0.03
C PRO A 18 6.55 -4.15 1.25
N HIS A 19 7.78 -3.74 0.99
CA HIS A 19 8.79 -3.53 2.03
C HIS A 19 8.36 -2.39 2.96
N SER A 20 8.67 -2.46 4.26
CA SER A 20 8.16 -1.46 5.23
C SER A 20 8.61 -0.05 4.88
N SER A 21 9.85 0.11 4.40
CA SER A 21 10.39 1.41 3.97
C SER A 21 9.55 2.07 2.86
N TYR A 22 8.99 1.27 1.94
CA TYR A 22 8.12 1.77 0.88
C TYR A 22 6.77 2.25 1.43
N LEU A 23 6.15 1.45 2.31
CA LEU A 23 4.91 1.85 2.97
C LEU A 23 5.09 3.07 3.88
N LYS A 24 6.24 3.19 4.57
CA LYS A 24 6.57 4.39 5.37
C LYS A 24 6.71 5.63 4.49
N THR A 25 7.35 5.51 3.33
CA THR A 25 7.46 6.62 2.37
C THR A 25 6.08 7.08 1.89
N ILE A 26 5.20 6.16 1.51
CA ILE A 26 3.84 6.50 1.10
C ILE A 26 3.05 7.09 2.27
N THR A 27 3.14 6.49 3.46
CA THR A 27 2.47 6.99 4.67
C THR A 27 2.88 8.43 4.96
N LYS A 28 4.18 8.74 4.87
CA LYS A 28 4.68 10.10 5.07
C LYS A 28 4.08 11.08 4.05
N GLY A 29 4.09 10.73 2.76
CA GLY A 29 3.49 11.57 1.73
C GLY A 29 1.98 11.76 1.92
N LEU A 30 1.26 10.73 2.36
CA LEU A 30 -0.17 10.80 2.66
C LEU A 30 -0.47 11.67 3.90
N LEU A 31 0.40 11.63 4.91
CA LEU A 31 0.31 12.53 6.07
C LEU A 31 0.56 13.99 5.66
N GLU A 32 1.52 14.24 4.77
CA GLU A 32 1.86 15.59 4.28
C GLU A 32 0.72 16.24 3.48
N ILE A 33 -0.12 15.45 2.82
CA ILE A 33 -1.34 15.94 2.15
C ILE A 33 -2.55 16.04 3.09
N GLY A 34 -2.38 15.75 4.38
CA GLY A 34 -3.38 15.96 5.42
C GLY A 34 -4.30 14.78 5.71
N LEU A 35 -4.02 13.56 5.20
CA LEU A 35 -4.79 12.38 5.62
C LEU A 35 -4.45 11.98 7.05
N GLY A 36 -5.46 11.55 7.80
CA GLY A 36 -5.26 10.91 9.09
C GLY A 36 -4.66 9.49 8.95
N LEU A 37 -3.96 9.02 9.98
CA LEU A 37 -3.44 7.64 10.02
C LEU A 37 -4.54 6.58 9.80
N ASP A 38 -5.75 6.81 10.29
CA ASP A 38 -6.86 5.86 10.10
C ASP A 38 -7.30 5.77 8.63
N GLU A 39 -7.32 6.90 7.92
CA GLU A 39 -7.62 6.97 6.48
C GLU A 39 -6.51 6.33 5.64
N ILE A 40 -5.25 6.52 6.03
CA ILE A 40 -4.10 5.89 5.36
C ILE A 40 -4.18 4.36 5.48
N ILE A 41 -4.56 3.87 6.66
CA ILE A 41 -4.72 2.44 6.90
C ILE A 41 -5.90 1.89 6.10
N ASP A 42 -7.04 2.58 6.07
CA ASP A 42 -8.19 2.22 5.25
C ASP A 42 -7.83 2.21 3.75
N TYR A 43 -7.07 3.19 3.28
CA TYR A 43 -6.54 3.27 1.92
C TYR A 43 -5.69 2.05 1.56
N PHE A 44 -4.73 1.69 2.43
CA PHE A 44 -3.88 0.52 2.21
C PHE A 44 -4.65 -0.80 2.27
N LEU A 45 -5.65 -0.93 3.15
CA LEU A 45 -6.48 -2.14 3.24
C LEU A 45 -7.42 -2.33 2.03
N LYS A 46 -7.66 -1.28 1.23
CA LYS A 46 -8.37 -1.39 -0.05
C LYS A 46 -7.46 -1.88 -1.19
N GLN A 47 -6.15 -1.80 -1.04
CA GLN A 47 -5.21 -2.22 -2.09
C GLN A 47 -5.05 -3.76 -2.13
N PRO A 48 -5.22 -4.39 -3.31
CA PRO A 48 -5.00 -5.83 -3.46
C PRO A 48 -3.55 -6.18 -3.10
N GLY A 49 -3.37 -7.27 -2.34
CA GLY A 49 -2.07 -7.72 -1.80
C GLY A 49 -1.47 -6.93 -0.63
N ILE A 50 -2.18 -5.93 -0.10
CA ILE A 50 -2.00 -5.52 1.30
C ILE A 50 -3.07 -6.19 2.17
N ARG A 51 -4.34 -6.15 1.72
CA ARG A 51 -5.48 -6.76 2.42
C ARG A 51 -5.27 -8.23 2.79
N GLU A 52 -4.62 -9.00 1.93
CA GLU A 52 -4.42 -10.44 2.11
C GLU A 52 -3.29 -10.77 3.11
N TYR A 53 -2.37 -9.82 3.35
CA TYR A 53 -1.18 -10.03 4.17
C TYR A 53 -1.17 -9.22 5.47
N PHE A 54 -2.00 -8.18 5.57
CA PHE A 54 -2.03 -7.27 6.70
C PHE A 54 -3.44 -7.09 7.27
N THR A 55 -3.53 -7.19 8.59
CA THR A 55 -4.65 -6.68 9.38
C THR A 55 -4.39 -5.23 9.78
N LYS A 56 -5.44 -4.48 10.16
CA LYS A 56 -5.35 -3.07 10.59
C LYS A 56 -4.21 -2.83 11.58
N GLU A 57 -4.13 -3.67 12.62
CA GLU A 57 -3.13 -3.59 13.69
C GLU A 57 -1.72 -3.93 13.20
N LYS A 58 -1.60 -4.97 12.35
CA LYS A 58 -0.30 -5.33 11.74
C LYS A 58 0.21 -4.22 10.85
N LEU A 59 -0.67 -3.59 10.07
CA LEU A 59 -0.31 -2.51 9.17
C LEU A 59 0.15 -1.28 9.97
N PHE A 60 -0.61 -0.90 11.02
CA PHE A 60 -0.24 0.20 11.92
C PHE A 60 1.15 -0.01 12.53
N LYS A 61 1.42 -1.21 13.05
CA LYS A 61 2.74 -1.57 13.60
C LYS A 61 3.85 -1.63 12.55
N TYR A 62 3.50 -1.83 11.28
CA TYR A 62 4.45 -1.93 10.18
C TYR A 62 4.86 -0.55 9.62
N ILE A 63 3.96 0.44 9.69
CA ILE A 63 4.19 1.81 9.24
C ILE A 63 4.69 2.75 10.35
N THR A 64 4.37 2.46 11.62
CA THR A 64 4.95 3.13 12.79
C THR A 64 6.40 2.69 12.97
#